data_AF-A0A5K0VHF0-F1
#
_entry.id   AF-A0A5K0VHF0-F1
#
_cell.length_a   1.000
_cell.length_b   1.000
_cell.length_c   1.000
_cell.angle_alpha   90.00
_cell.angle_beta   90.00
_cell.angle_gamma   90.00
#
_symmetry.space_group_name_H-M   'P 1'
#
loop_
_entity.id
_entity.type
_entity.pdbx_description
1 polymer ?
#
loop_
_entity_poly.entity_id
_entity_poly.type
_entity_poly.pdbx_seq_one_letter_code
_entity_poly.pdbx_strand_id
1 'polypeptide(L)' 'MGYAILGSGDLAWIEKLLKVTFFVDCSIHGLIKKNMFCIHCGASLCSQCTLKHCSHPLIQ' A
#
# COMPACT_ATOMS: atom_id res chain seq x y z
N MET A 1 17.90 7.80 24.66
CA MET A 1 17.71 6.68 23.71
C MET A 1 16.32 6.13 23.93
N GLY A 2 15.40 6.28 22.98
CA GLY A 2 14.02 5.79 23.09
C GLY A 2 13.01 6.83 22.64
N TYR A 3 12.68 6.82 21.35
CA TYR A 3 11.47 7.49 20.89
C TYR A 3 10.30 6.65 21.37
N ALA A 4 9.43 7.24 22.18
CA ALA A 4 8.18 6.61 22.57
C ALA A 4 7.35 6.41 21.29
N ILE A 5 7.14 5.15 20.89
CA ILE A 5 6.14 4.78 19.89
C ILE A 5 4.78 5.09 20.52
N LEU A 6 4.29 6.31 20.30
CA LEU A 6 2.94 6.69 20.64
C LEU A 6 2.02 5.98 19.64
N GLY A 7 1.23 5.01 20.11
CA GLY A 7 0.11 4.44 19.38
C GLY A 7 0.45 3.27 18.45
N SER A 8 0.18 2.07 18.91
CA SER A 8 0.08 0.83 18.11
C SER A 8 -0.94 0.90 16.96
N GLY A 9 -1.68 2.01 16.80
CA GLY A 9 -2.57 2.28 15.67
C GLY A 9 -1.91 3.00 14.48
N ASP A 10 -0.91 3.86 14.69
CA ASP A 10 -0.31 4.70 13.64
C ASP A 10 0.66 3.94 12.73
N LEU A 11 1.17 2.79 13.16
CA LEU A 11 2.13 1.96 12.42
C LEU A 11 1.50 0.77 11.70
N ALA A 12 0.20 0.53 11.89
CA ALA A 12 -0.49 -0.64 11.33
C ALA A 12 -0.40 -0.69 9.80
N TRP A 13 -0.36 0.47 9.13
CA TRP A 13 -0.17 0.53 7.68
C TRP A 13 1.24 0.16 7.23
N ILE A 14 2.26 0.42 8.06
CA ILE A 14 3.65 0.04 7.78
C ILE A 14 3.79 -1.48 7.84
N GLU A 15 3.17 -2.15 8.82
CA GLU A 15 3.18 -3.62 8.85
C GLU A 15 2.53 -4.23 7.61
N LYS A 16 1.43 -3.64 7.12
CA LYS A 16 0.77 -4.08 5.88
C LYS A 16 1.65 -3.80 4.65
N LEU A 17 2.34 -2.66 4.62
CA LEU A 17 3.30 -2.30 3.57
C LEU A 17 4.45 -3.32 3.51
N LEU A 18 4.97 -3.77 4.65
CA LEU A 18 6.07 -4.75 4.70
C LEU A 18 5.63 -6.18 4.32
N LYS A 19 4.35 -6.51 4.51
CA LYS A 19 3.80 -7.85 4.21
C LYS A 19 3.32 -8.01 2.76
N VAL A 20 3.16 -6.91 2.03
CA VAL A 20 2.57 -6.94 0.69
C VAL A 20 3.64 -7.13 -0.40
N THR A 21 3.28 -7.82 -1.48
CA THR A 21 4.18 -8.08 -2.61
C THR A 21 4.09 -6.94 -3.63
N PHE A 22 5.22 -6.31 -3.93
CA PHE A 22 5.37 -5.32 -4.99
C PHE A 22 5.97 -5.94 -6.25
N PHE A 23 5.85 -5.23 -7.37
CA PHE A 23 6.43 -5.57 -8.68
C PHE A 23 5.92 -6.88 -9.30
N VAL A 24 4.80 -7.39 -8.80
CA VAL A 24 4.04 -8.49 -9.40
C VAL A 24 2.98 -7.96 -10.36
N ASP A 25 2.55 -8.79 -11.31
CA ASP A 25 1.49 -8.43 -12.24
C ASP A 25 0.16 -8.17 -11.52
N CYS A 26 -0.59 -7.19 -12.01
CA CYS A 26 -1.90 -6.90 -11.49
C CYS A 26 -2.87 -8.02 -11.85
N SER A 27 -3.53 -8.61 -10.86
CA SER A 27 -4.54 -9.65 -11.08
C SER A 27 -5.75 -9.17 -11.89
N ILE A 28 -6.00 -7.85 -11.94
CA ILE A 28 -7.11 -7.22 -12.66
C ILE A 28 -6.64 -6.67 -14.02
N HIS A 29 -5.49 -5.99 -14.03
CA HIS A 29 -4.99 -5.25 -15.21
C HIS A 29 -3.81 -5.94 -15.91
N GLY A 30 -3.54 -7.21 -15.58
CA GLY A 30 -2.51 -8.03 -16.21
C GLY A 30 -1.09 -7.49 -16.05
N LEU A 31 -0.40 -7.30 -17.17
CA LEU A 31 1.04 -6.96 -17.29
C LEU A 31 1.46 -5.64 -16.61
N ILE A 32 0.52 -4.87 -16.05
CA ILE A 32 0.84 -3.68 -15.27
C ILE A 32 1.28 -4.10 -13.88
N LYS A 33 2.53 -3.76 -13.54
CA LYS A 33 3.11 -4.09 -12.23
C LYS A 33 2.43 -3.32 -11.10
N LYS A 34 2.26 -3.98 -9.95
CA LYS A 34 1.81 -3.37 -8.70
C LYS A 34 2.99 -2.65 -8.05
N ASN A 35 3.04 -1.34 -8.18
CA ASN A 35 4.12 -0.49 -7.64
C ASN A 35 3.59 0.60 -6.71
N MET A 36 2.31 0.55 -6.33
CA MET A 36 1.69 1.51 -5.43
C MET A 36 1.08 0.76 -4.25
N PHE A 37 0.95 1.41 -3.11
CA PHE A 37 0.34 0.87 -1.91
C PHE A 37 -0.74 1.81 -1.41
N CYS A 38 -1.93 1.28 -1.13
CA CYS A 38 -2.98 2.04 -0.48
C CYS A 38 -2.90 1.87 1.04
N ILE A 39 -2.69 2.96 1.76
CA ILE A 39 -2.60 2.96 3.23
C ILE A 39 -3.92 2.51 3.85
N HIS A 40 -5.05 3.02 3.34
CA HIS A 40 -6.39 2.66 3.82
C HIS A 40 -6.73 1.18 3.55
N CYS A 41 -6.50 0.70 2.33
CA CYS A 41 -6.84 -0.67 1.95
C CYS A 41 -5.79 -1.70 2.40
N GLY A 42 -4.56 -1.25 2.66
CA GLY A 42 -3.45 -2.13 3.02
C GLY A 42 -3.04 -3.07 1.89
N ALA A 43 -3.10 -2.61 0.63
CA ALA A 43 -2.93 -3.45 -0.54
C ALA A 43 -2.02 -2.80 -1.59
N SER A 44 -1.27 -3.65 -2.30
CA SER A 44 -0.48 -3.27 -3.47
C SER A 44 -1.39 -3.11 -4.67
N LEU A 45 -1.24 -2.03 -5.40
CA LEU A 45 -2.05 -1.59 -6.52
C LEU A 45 -1.13 -1.28 -7.71
N CYS A 46 -1.66 -1.44 -8.91
CA CYS A 46 -1.05 -0.88 -10.11
C CYS A 46 -1.59 0.52 -10.39
N SER A 47 -0.98 1.23 -11.34
CA SER A 47 -1.38 2.58 -11.76
C SER A 47 -2.83 2.72 -12.24
N GLN A 48 -3.46 1.63 -12.70
CA GLN A 48 -4.88 1.65 -13.08
C GLN A 48 -5.80 1.40 -11.89
N CYS A 49 -5.34 0.63 -10.90
CA CYS A 49 -6.09 0.43 -9.66
C CYS A 49 -6.21 1.74 -8.86
N THR A 50 -5.23 2.64 -8.94
CA THR A 50 -5.28 3.92 -8.21
C THR A 50 -6.39 4.85 -8.67
N LEU A 51 -6.91 4.70 -9.89
CA LEU A 51 -8.10 5.44 -10.34
C LEU A 51 -9.34 5.11 -9.48
N LYS A 52 -9.46 3.87 -9.00
CA LYS A 52 -10.51 3.46 -8.05
C LYS A 52 -10.20 3.81 -6.60
N HIS A 53 -8.94 4.15 -6.31
CA HIS A 53 -8.44 4.54 -4.99
C HIS A 53 -8.00 6.01 -4.95
N CYS A 54 -8.55 6.85 -5.83
CA CYS A 54 -8.13 8.25 -5.99
C CYS A 54 -8.39 9.10 -4.74
N SER A 55 -9.34 8.70 -3.90
CA SER A 55 -9.64 9.35 -2.62
C SER A 55 -8.82 8.79 -1.44
N HIS A 56 -7.99 7.77 -1.66
CA HIS A 56 -7.18 7.17 -0.60
C HIS A 56 -5.74 7.69 -0.63
N PRO A 57 -5.07 7.76 0.53
CA PRO A 57 -3.65 8.01 0.58
C PRO A 57 -2.88 6.81 0.02
N LEU A 58 -2.03 7.10 -0.97
CA LEU A 58 -1.24 6.13 -1.74
C LEU A 58 0.25 6.44 -1.60
N ILE A 59 1.08 5.40 -1.56
CA ILE A 59 2.55 5.48 -1.57
C ILE A 59 3.04 4.69 -2.79
N GLN A 60 4.10 5.16 -3.46
CA GLN A 60 4.79 4.43 -4.52
C GLN A 60 6.07 3.80 -3.97
#